data_AF-A0A2V8T9Y8-F1
#
_entry.id   AF-A0A2V8T9Y8-F1
#
_cell.length_a   1.000
_cell.length_b   1.000
_cell.length_c   1.000
_cell.angle_alpha   90.00
_cell.angle_beta   90.00
_cell.angle_gamma   90.00
#
_symmetry.space_group_name_H-M   'P 1'
#
loop_
_entity.id
_entity.type
_entity.pdbx_description
1 polymer ?
#
loop_
_entity_poly.entity_id
_entity_poly.type
_entity_poly.pdbx_seq_one_letter_code
_entity_poly.pdbx_strand_id
1 'polypeptide(L)' 'LLASRTAAALAGRDFVTPDDVKGMALPVLEHRLVLRPEFEIEGLTAREVVERVLREVAVPR' A
#
# COMPACT_ATOMS: atom_id res chain seq x y z
N LEU A 1 3.34 -2.79 -9.22
CA LEU A 1 2.16 -3.06 -10.07
C LEU A 1 1.93 -4.54 -10.43
N LEU A 2 2.95 -5.43 -10.46
CA LEU A 2 2.71 -6.85 -10.76
C LEU A 2 1.66 -7.49 -9.83
N ALA A 3 1.78 -7.30 -8.51
CA ALA A 3 0.79 -7.77 -7.54
C ALA A 3 -0.63 -7.26 -7.85
N SER A 4 -0.79 -5.96 -8.13
CA SER A 4 -2.09 -5.35 -8.49
C SER A 4 -2.63 -5.85 -9.82
N ARG A 5 -1.78 -6.10 -10.82
CA ARG A 5 -2.18 -6.73 -12.09
C ARG A 5 -2.67 -8.16 -11.87
N THR A 6 -1.96 -8.94 -11.05
CA THR A 6 -2.39 -10.28 -10.69
C THR A 6 -3.72 -10.24 -9.93
N ALA A 7 -3.89 -9.32 -8.98
CA ALA A 7 -5.15 -9.14 -8.25
C ALA A 7 -6.31 -8.79 -9.20
N ALA A 8 -6.10 -7.87 -10.14
CA ALA A 8 -7.11 -7.54 -11.17
C ALA A 8 -7.46 -8.75 -12.05
N ALA A 9 -6.44 -9.48 -12.52
CA ALA A 9 -6.63 -10.67 -13.34
C ALA A 9 -7.36 -11.80 -12.60
N LEU A 10 -7.05 -12.03 -11.32
CA LEU A 10 -7.76 -12.98 -10.46
C LEU A 10 -9.23 -12.56 -10.23
N ALA A 11 -9.52 -11.26 -10.27
CA ALA A 11 -10.86 -10.71 -10.24
C ALA A 11 -11.56 -10.67 -11.62
N GLY A 12 -10.97 -11.28 -12.65
CA GLY A 12 -11.55 -11.34 -14.00
C GLY A 12 -11.48 -10.03 -14.80
N ARG A 13 -10.67 -9.06 -14.36
CA ARG A 13 -10.46 -7.78 -15.04
C ARG A 13 -9.13 -7.76 -15.78
N ASP A 14 -9.11 -7.13 -16.94
CA ASP A 14 -7.93 -6.93 -17.79
C ASP A 14 -7.18 -5.62 -17.50
N PHE A 15 -7.76 -4.75 -16.66
CA PHE A 15 -7.13 -3.50 -16.21
C PHE A 15 -7.10 -3.39 -14.69
N VAL A 16 -6.08 -2.67 -14.21
CA VAL A 16 -5.86 -2.37 -12.79
C VAL A 16 -6.69 -1.16 -12.38
N THR A 17 -7.41 -1.27 -11.26
CA THR A 17 -8.09 -0.13 -10.62
C THR A 17 -7.26 0.43 -9.47
N PRO A 18 -7.55 1.66 -9.01
CA PRO A 18 -6.94 2.20 -7.80
C PRO A 18 -7.09 1.29 -6.58
N ASP A 19 -8.20 0.56 -6.47
CA ASP A 19 -8.44 -0.36 -5.35
C ASP A 19 -7.49 -1.55 -5.35
N ASP A 20 -7.12 -2.08 -6.52
CA ASP A 20 -6.09 -3.13 -6.62
C ASP A 20 -4.70 -2.65 -6.17
N VAL A 21 -4.41 -1.36 -6.37
CA VAL A 21 -3.16 -0.76 -5.91
C VAL A 21 -3.21 -0.57 -4.41
N LYS A 22 -4.29 0.01 -3.87
CA LYS A 22 -4.47 0.23 -2.43
C LYS A 22 -4.50 -1.07 -1.64
N GLY A 23 -5.21 -2.10 -2.14
CA GLY A 23 -5.29 -3.41 -1.49
C GLY A 23 -3.93 -4.11 -1.41
N MET A 24 -3.05 -3.89 -2.38
CA MET A 24 -1.71 -4.48 -2.39
C MET A 24 -0.66 -3.63 -1.65
N ALA A 25 -0.97 -2.41 -1.25
CA ALA A 25 0.00 -1.48 -0.67
C ALA A 25 0.59 -1.98 0.66
N LEU A 26 -0.24 -2.37 1.63
CA LEU A 26 0.22 -2.90 2.91
C LEU A 26 1.04 -4.20 2.77
N PRO A 27 0.52 -5.29 2.16
CA PRO A 27 1.25 -6.55 2.08
C PRO A 27 2.57 -6.43 1.28
N VAL A 28 2.72 -5.42 0.41
CA VAL A 28 3.94 -5.19 -0.36
C VAL A 28 4.92 -4.24 0.34
N LEU A 29 4.44 -3.19 1.03
CA LEU A 29 5.29 -2.10 1.51
C LEU A 29 5.63 -2.20 3.00
N GLU A 30 4.77 -2.76 3.84
CA GLU A 30 4.92 -2.72 5.31
C GLU A 30 6.28 -3.26 5.77
N HIS A 31 6.70 -4.42 5.24
CA HIS A 31 7.97 -5.06 5.56
C HIS A 31 9.17 -4.50 4.76
N ARG A 32 8.95 -3.51 3.89
CA ARG A 32 9.99 -2.87 3.06
C ARG A 32 10.38 -1.48 3.56
N LEU A 33 9.67 -0.97 4.55
CA LEU A 33 10.00 0.30 5.19
C LEU A 33 10.88 0.03 6.39
N VAL A 34 12.01 0.74 6.45
CA VAL A 34 12.86 0.80 7.63
C VAL A 34 12.60 2.14 8.28
N LEU A 35 12.02 2.11 9.48
CA LEU A 35 11.80 3.31 10.26
C LEU A 35 13.11 3.73 10.93
N ARG A 36 13.24 5.03 11.18
CA ARG A 36 14.34 5.49 12.03
C ARG A 36 14.04 5.08 13.49
N PRO A 37 15.05 4.70 14.28
CA PRO A 37 14.83 4.22 15.65
C PRO A 37 14.04 5.19 16.52
N GLU A 38 14.20 6.51 16.32
CA GLU A 38 13.46 7.52 17.07
C GLU A 38 11.93 7.31 16.97
N PHE A 39 11.44 6.95 15.78
CA PHE A 39 10.01 6.75 15.54
C PHE A 39 9.49 5.40 16.04
N GLU A 40 10.31 4.36 15.98
CA GLU A 40 9.94 3.05 16.53
C GLU A 40 9.76 3.12 18.05
N ILE A 41 10.61 3.90 18.74
CA ILE A 41 10.52 4.15 20.19
C ILE A 41 9.23 4.90 20.54
N GLU A 42 8.79 5.83 19.67
CA GLU A 42 7.51 6.54 19.80
C GLU A 42 6.29 5.67 19.47
N GLY A 43 6.51 4.41 19.07
CA GLY A 43 5.45 3.44 18.75
C GLY A 43 4.89 3.55 17.35
N LEU A 44 5.49 4.36 16.47
CA LEU A 44 5.07 4.47 15.07
C LEU A 44 5.38 3.17 14.33
N THR A 45 4.41 2.66 13.58
CA THR A 45 4.56 1.45 12.77
C THR A 45 4.65 1.75 11.28
N ALA A 46 5.34 0.89 10.52
CA ALA A 46 5.39 0.99 9.06
C ALA A 46 3.99 0.91 8.43
N ARG A 47 3.09 0.11 9.04
CA ARG A 47 1.68 0.03 8.68
C ARG A 47 1.00 1.39 8.73
N GLU A 48 1.10 2.09 9.86
CA GLU A 48 0.47 3.40 10.05
C GLU A 48 1.01 4.43 9.05
N VAL A 49 2.32 4.38 8.75
CA VAL A 49 2.93 5.23 7.73
C VAL A 49 2.31 4.97 6.36
N VAL A 50 2.21 3.70 5.94
CA VAL A 50 1.58 3.34 4.65
C VAL A 50 0.12 3.79 4.61
N GLU A 51 -0.66 3.54 5.66
CA GLU A 51 -2.07 3.94 5.73
C GLU A 51 -2.25 5.47 5.68
N ARG A 52 -1.38 6.24 6.34
CA ARG A 52 -1.39 7.71 6.27
C ARG A 52 -1.13 8.21 4.86
N VAL A 53 -0.10 7.70 4.19
CA VAL A 53 0.22 8.10 2.80
C VAL A 53 -0.92 7.78 1.86
N LEU A 54 -1.54 6.60 1.97
CA LEU A 54 -2.67 6.21 1.12
C LEU A 54 -3.92 7.09 1.31
N ARG A 55 -4.08 7.72 2.48
CA ARG A 55 -5.18 8.66 2.75
C ARG A 55 -4.93 10.04 2.12
N GLU A 56 -3.67 10.45 2.00
CA GLU A 56 -3.31 11.76 1.44
C GLU A 56 -3.32 11.77 -0.10
N VAL A 57 -3.11 10.61 -0.73
CA VAL A 57 -3.11 10.49 -2.19
C VAL A 57 -4.54 10.37 -2.73
N ALA A 58 -4.98 11.39 -3.47
CA ALA A 58 -6.26 11.38 -4.16
C ALA A 58 -6.32 10.27 -5.23
N VAL A 59 -7.48 9.61 -5.34
CA VAL A 59 -7.73 8.67 -6.43
C VAL A 59 -8.04 9.45 -7.70
N PRO A 60 -7.40 9.15 -8.85
CA PRO A 60 -7.72 9.78 -10.13
C PRO A 60 -9.20 9.59 -10.49
N ARG A 61 -9.79 10.61 -11.13
CA ARG A 61 -11.16 10.53 -11.68
C ARG A 61 -11.19 9.75 -12.98
#